data_AF-A0A3D3T5M2-F1
#
_entry.id   AF-A0A3D3T5M2-F1
#
_cell.length_a   1.000
_cell.length_b   1.000
_cell.length_c   1.000
_cell.angle_alpha   90.00
_cell.angle_beta   90.00
_cell.angle_gamma   90.00
#
_symmetry.space_group_name_H-M   'P 1'
#
loop_
_entity.id
_entity.type
_entity.pdbx_description
1 polymer ?
#
loop_
_entity_poly.entity_id
_entity_poly.type
_entity_poly.pdbx_seq_one_letter_code
_entity_poly.pdbx_strand_id
1 'polypeptide(L)'
;YAKITLNRPETLNSFNQLMHDELRTAIQDVIAREDIRCLLLTGAGRGFCAGQDLNDRKPLAPGEKRDLSESFDKNYYPLIRFLTEMDKP
;
A
#
# COMPACT_ATOMS: atom_id res chain seq x y z
N TYR A 1 -4.36 16.87 -11.00
CA TYR A 1 -4.23 15.93 -9.87
C TYR A 1 -3.92 14.55 -10.45
N ALA A 2 -3.32 13.66 -9.66
CA ALA A 2 -3.19 12.24 -10.00
C ALA A 2 -4.19 11.42 -9.20
N LYS A 3 -4.64 10.29 -9.76
CA LYS A 3 -5.51 9.34 -9.07
C LYS A 3 -4.83 7.97 -9.02
N ILE A 4 -4.60 7.46 -7.83
CA ILE A 4 -4.17 6.09 -7.60
C ILE A 4 -5.38 5.31 -7.07
N THR A 5 -5.74 4.23 -7.77
CA THR A 5 -6.81 3.33 -7.37
C THR A 5 -6.21 2.01 -6.93
N LEU A 6 -6.38 1.64 -5.66
CA LEU A 6 -6.11 0.31 -5.17
C LEU A 6 -7.08 -0.67 -5.85
N ASN A 7 -6.58 -1.66 -6.60
CA ASN A 7 -7.39 -2.40 -7.58
C ASN A 7 -7.36 -3.92 -7.36
N ARG A 8 -7.70 -4.37 -6.15
CA ARG A 8 -7.98 -5.77 -5.81
C ARG A 8 -9.38 -5.91 -5.18
N PRO A 9 -10.46 -5.48 -5.87
CA PRO A 9 -11.78 -5.33 -5.27
C PRO A 9 -12.37 -6.62 -4.69
N GLU A 10 -12.01 -7.76 -5.26
CA GLU A 10 -12.39 -9.11 -4.80
C GLU A 10 -11.87 -9.44 -3.40
N THR A 11 -10.77 -8.81 -2.97
CA THR A 11 -10.21 -8.93 -1.61
C THR A 11 -10.32 -7.63 -0.81
N LEU A 12 -11.28 -6.75 -1.15
CA LEU A 12 -11.43 -5.44 -0.51
C LEU A 12 -10.14 -4.60 -0.54
N ASN A 13 -9.37 -4.71 -1.62
CA ASN A 13 -8.10 -4.00 -1.80
C ASN A 13 -7.11 -4.27 -0.67
N SER A 14 -7.08 -5.50 -0.14
CA SER A 14 -6.08 -5.91 0.84
C SER A 14 -4.67 -5.92 0.23
N PHE A 15 -3.65 -5.59 1.03
CA PHE A 15 -2.27 -5.52 0.58
C PHE A 15 -1.62 -6.91 0.54
N ASN A 16 -1.21 -7.34 -0.65
CA ASN A 16 -0.18 -8.36 -0.84
C ASN A 16 1.15 -7.67 -1.21
N GLN A 17 2.23 -8.46 -1.38
CA GLN A 17 3.53 -7.87 -1.74
C GLN A 17 3.50 -7.08 -3.06
N LEU A 18 2.85 -7.61 -4.10
CA LEU A 18 2.75 -6.94 -5.40
C LEU A 18 2.10 -5.55 -5.28
N MET A 19 1.02 -5.45 -4.52
CA MET A 19 0.29 -4.19 -4.31
C MET A 19 1.12 -3.15 -3.53
N HIS A 20 2.00 -3.58 -2.63
CA HIS A 20 2.96 -2.68 -1.99
C HIS A 20 3.96 -2.12 -3.01
N ASP A 21 4.46 -2.96 -3.92
CA ASP A 21 5.45 -2.57 -4.92
C ASP A 21 4.86 -1.63 -5.98
N GLU A 22 3.65 -1.91 -6.45
CA GLU A 22 2.92 -1.07 -7.39
C GLU A 22 2.56 0.29 -6.78
N LEU A 23 2.07 0.32 -5.53
CA LEU A 23 1.74 1.59 -4.87
C LEU A 23 2.97 2.45 -4.65
N ARG A 24 4.10 1.84 -4.25
CA ARG A 24 5.38 2.54 -4.08
C ARG A 24 5.81 3.21 -5.39
N THR A 25 5.78 2.46 -6.48
CA THR A 25 6.14 2.94 -7.82
C THR A 25 5.23 4.10 -8.25
N ALA A 26 3.91 3.93 -8.11
CA ALA A 26 2.94 4.96 -8.49
C ALA A 26 3.09 6.25 -7.68
N ILE A 27 3.37 6.15 -6.37
CA ILE A 27 3.63 7.33 -5.53
C ILE A 27 4.92 8.04 -5.96
N GLN A 28 5.99 7.30 -6.26
CA GLN A 28 7.25 7.88 -6.73
C GLN A 28 7.07 8.66 -8.04
N ASP A 29 6.31 8.11 -8.99
CA ASP A 29 5.96 8.80 -10.24
C ASP A 29 5.16 10.08 -10.00
N VAL A 30 4.22 10.04 -9.06
CA VAL A 30 3.44 11.22 -8.66
C VAL A 30 4.32 12.29 -8.05
N ILE A 31 5.28 11.92 -7.19
CA ILE A 31 6.20 12.87 -6.54
C ILE A 31 7.11 13.55 -7.58
N ALA A 32 7.72 12.77 -8.48
CA ALA A 32 8.68 13.25 -9.47
C ALA A 32 8.11 14.27 -10.47
N ARG A 33 6.79 14.37 -10.56
CA ARG A 33 6.08 15.22 -11.52
C ARG A 33 5.59 16.53 -10.91
N GLU A 34 6.27 17.63 -11.22
CA GLU A 34 5.90 18.98 -10.73
C GLU A 34 4.53 19.47 -11.24
N ASP A 35 4.06 18.94 -12.38
CA ASP A 35 2.76 19.28 -12.94
C ASP A 35 1.58 18.69 -12.14
N ILE A 36 1.84 17.69 -11.27
CA ILE A 36 0.85 17.12 -10.38
C ILE A 36 0.78 17.92 -9.08
N ARG A 37 -0.39 18.53 -8.85
CA ARG A 37 -0.65 19.42 -7.70
C ARG A 37 -1.35 18.77 -6.50
N CYS A 38 -1.87 17.55 -6.66
CA CYS A 38 -2.65 16.83 -5.64
C CYS A 38 -2.74 15.34 -6.00
N LEU A 39 -2.79 14.46 -4.99
CA LEU A 39 -2.98 13.02 -5.10
C LEU A 39 -4.34 12.59 -4.51
N LEU A 40 -5.18 11.97 -5.34
CA LEU A 40 -6.35 11.22 -4.87
C LEU A 40 -6.00 9.73 -4.75
N LEU A 41 -5.93 9.22 -3.52
CA LEU A 41 -5.81 7.80 -3.24
C LEU A 41 -7.20 7.21 -2.92
N THR A 42 -7.61 6.17 -3.66
CA THR A 42 -8.93 5.53 -3.47
C THR A 42 -8.87 4.02 -3.71
N GLY A 43 -9.94 3.30 -3.39
CA GLY A 43 -10.09 1.87 -3.64
C GLY A 43 -11.13 1.57 -4.70
N ALA A 44 -10.88 0.56 -5.53
CA ALA A 44 -11.87 0.03 -6.46
C ALA A 44 -12.97 -0.74 -5.70
N GLY A 45 -14.20 -0.67 -6.21
CA GLY A 45 -15.32 -1.43 -5.67
C GLY A 45 -15.84 -0.89 -4.33
N ARG A 46 -16.19 -1.81 -3.42
CA ARG A 46 -17.03 -1.50 -2.25
C ARG A 46 -16.29 -0.94 -1.02
N GLY A 47 -14.98 -0.82 -1.06
CA GLY A 47 -14.19 -0.40 0.10
C GLY A 47 -12.83 0.17 -0.29
N PHE A 48 -12.25 0.96 0.61
CA PHE A 48 -10.93 1.55 0.39
C PHE A 48 -9.83 0.49 0.44
N CYS A 49 -9.62 -0.12 1.61
CA CYS A 49 -8.62 -1.16 1.86
C CYS A 49 -8.98 -1.92 3.15
N ALA A 50 -8.88 -3.26 3.13
CA ALA A 50 -9.10 -4.11 4.32
C ALA A 50 -7.83 -4.37 5.16
N GLY A 51 -6.71 -3.71 4.85
CA GLY A 51 -5.42 -3.91 5.53
C GLY A 51 -4.56 -4.96 4.82
N GLN A 52 -3.76 -5.72 5.59
CA GLN A 52 -2.91 -6.78 5.06
C GLN A 52 -3.72 -7.97 4.56
N ASP A 53 -3.37 -8.50 3.38
CA ASP A 53 -3.87 -9.79 2.90
C ASP A 53 -3.29 -10.93 3.76
N LEU A 54 -4.16 -11.64 4.46
CA LEU A 54 -3.77 -12.76 5.33
C LEU A 54 -3.59 -14.07 4.56
N ASN A 55 -4.11 -14.15 3.33
CA ASN A 55 -3.95 -15.32 2.46
C ASN A 55 -2.59 -15.33 1.76
N ASP A 56 -1.92 -14.18 1.68
CA ASP A 56 -0.56 -14.04 1.14
C ASP A 56 0.54 -14.55 2.10
N ARG A 57 0.14 -15.14 3.24
CA ARG A 57 1.06 -15.55 4.30
C ARG A 57 1.19 -17.06 4.35
N LYS A 58 2.43 -17.56 4.44
CA LYS A 58 2.68 -18.97 4.76
C LYS A 58 2.10 -19.33 6.13
N PRO A 59 1.50 -20.52 6.30
CA PRO A 59 1.13 -21.02 7.62
C PRO A 59 2.36 -21.08 8.53
N LEU A 60 2.18 -20.77 9.81
CA LEU A 60 3.22 -20.93 10.82
C LEU A 60 3.26 -22.37 11.31
N ALA A 61 4.45 -22.87 11.69
CA ALA A 61 4.52 -24.13 12.41
C ALA A 61 3.94 -23.98 13.84
N PRO A 62 3.49 -25.07 14.47
CA PRO A 62 2.99 -25.01 15.85
C PRO A 62 4.02 -24.39 16.81
N GLY A 63 3.61 -23.36 17.54
CA GLY A 63 4.46 -22.66 18.51
C GLY A 63 5.29 -21.51 17.93
N GLU A 64 5.31 -21.31 16.61
CA GLU A 64 5.98 -20.17 16.00
C GLU A 64 5.17 -18.88 16.16
N LYS A 65 5.88 -17.76 16.37
CA LYS A 65 5.31 -16.42 16.30
C LYS A 65 5.62 -15.81 14.94
N ARG A 66 4.66 -15.05 14.42
CA ARG A 66 4.87 -14.27 13.21
C ARG A 66 5.85 -13.14 13.53
N ASP A 67 6.98 -13.08 12.82
CA ASP A 67 7.76 -11.86 12.73
C ASP A 67 7.15 -10.98 11.63
N LEU A 68 6.84 -9.73 11.99
CA LEU A 68 6.27 -8.73 11.08
C LEU A 68 7.23 -7.57 10.81
N SER A 69 8.39 -7.56 11.48
CA SER A 69 9.37 -6.47 11.45
C SER A 69 9.77 -6.14 10.01
N GLU A 70 10.10 -7.17 9.23
CA GLU A 70 10.49 -7.00 7.83
C GLU A 70 9.39 -6.35 6.97
N SER A 71 8.12 -6.75 7.14
CA SER A 71 7.01 -6.14 6.39
C SER A 71 6.77 -4.69 6.82
N PHE A 72 6.90 -4.40 8.12
CA PHE A 72 6.83 -3.02 8.59
C PHE A 72 7.96 -2.17 7.98
N ASP A 73 9.21 -2.64 8.06
CA ASP A 73 10.39 -1.91 7.60
C ASP A 73 10.40 -1.69 6.09
N LYS A 74 9.99 -2.70 5.31
CA LYS A 74 10.04 -2.63 3.83
C LYS A 74 8.80 -2.01 3.20
N ASN A 75 7.63 -2.16 3.82
CA ASN A 75 6.37 -1.81 3.19
C ASN A 75 5.65 -0.68 3.94
N TYR A 76 5.26 -0.89 5.20
CA TYR A 76 4.35 0.03 5.89
C TYR A 76 5.01 1.31 6.40
N TYR A 77 6.18 1.22 7.05
CA TYR A 77 6.88 2.41 7.56
C TYR A 77 7.23 3.38 6.44
N PRO A 78 7.84 2.95 5.31
CA PRO A 78 8.11 3.85 4.20
C PRO A 78 6.82 4.46 3.64
N LEU A 79 5.77 3.66 3.43
CA LEU A 79 4.51 4.15 2.89
C LEU A 79 3.89 5.24 3.78
N ILE A 80 3.81 5.01 5.09
CA ILE A 80 3.24 5.98 6.03
C ILE A 80 4.07 7.27 6.00
N ARG A 81 5.40 7.16 6.10
CA ARG A 81 6.29 8.32 6.05
C ARG A 81 6.09 9.11 4.75
N PHE A 82 6.05 8.43 3.61
CA PHE A 82 5.82 9.08 2.33
C PHE A 82 4.49 9.83 2.29
N LEU A 83 3.40 9.22 2.77
CA LEU A 83 2.09 9.88 2.76
C LEU A 83 2.03 11.07 3.72
N THR A 84 2.69 11.00 4.88
CA THR A 84 2.66 12.06 5.89
C THR A 84 3.63 13.21 5.63
N GLU A 85 4.71 12.94 4.89
CA GLU A 85 5.75 13.93 4.56
C GLU A 85 5.60 14.51 3.13
N MET A 86 4.57 14.08 2.38
CA MET A 86 4.32 14.56 1.01
C MET A 86 3.85 16.02 1.01
N ASP A 87 4.53 16.87 0.23
CA ASP A 87 4.17 18.29 0.05
C ASP A 87 2.87 18.49 -0.77
N LYS A 88 2.49 17.47 -1.53
CA LYS A 88 1.27 17.46 -2.35
C LYS A 88 0.08 17.04 -1.49
N PRO A 89 -1.01 17.83 -1.46
CA PRO A 89 -2.24 17.45 -0.76
C PRO A 89 -2.94 16.25 -1.40
#